data_AF-A0A377LSM1-F1
#
_entry.id   AF-A0A377LSM1-F1
#
_cell.length_a   1.000
_cell.length_b   1.000
_cell.length_c   1.000
_cell.angle_alpha   90.00
_cell.angle_beta   90.00
_cell.angle_gamma   90.00
#
_symmetry.space_group_name_H-M   'P 1'
#
loop_
_entity.id
_entity.type
_entity.pdbx_description
1 polymer ?
#
loop_
_entity_poly.entity_id
_entity_poly.type
_entity_poly.pdbx_seq_one_letter_code
_entity_poly.pdbx_strand_id
1 'polypeptide(L)' 'MSRYPSLFAPLDLGFTTLKNRVLMGSMHTGLEEHPDGPSVWRPFMPSARATGWR' A
#
# COMPACT_ATOMS: atom_id res chain seq x y z
N MET A 1 -23.10 -7.57 -13.81
CA MET A 1 -22.71 -7.25 -12.42
C MET A 1 -21.21 -7.15 -12.33
N SER A 2 -20.68 -6.13 -11.64
CA SER A 2 -19.24 -6.04 -11.33
C SER A 2 -18.80 -7.29 -10.55
N ARG A 3 -17.70 -7.91 -10.95
CA ARG A 3 -17.19 -9.15 -10.35
C ARG A 3 -16.72 -8.96 -8.89
N TYR A 4 -16.47 -7.71 -8.48
CA TYR A 4 -16.04 -7.34 -7.13
C TYR A 4 -16.71 -6.03 -6.68
N PRO A 5 -17.97 -6.07 -6.19
CA PRO A 5 -18.74 -4.86 -5.86
C PRO A 5 -18.13 -4.04 -4.71
N SER A 6 -17.37 -4.68 -3.81
CA SER A 6 -16.84 -4.05 -2.59
C SER A 6 -15.39 -3.57 -2.71
N LEU A 7 -14.72 -3.78 -3.85
CA LEU A 7 -13.29 -3.51 -3.99
C LEU A 7 -12.96 -2.02 -3.80
N PHE A 8 -13.81 -1.15 -4.35
CA PHE A 8 -13.68 0.30 -4.25
C PHE A 8 -14.56 0.91 -3.16
N ALA A 9 -15.24 0.08 -2.36
CA ALA A 9 -15.97 0.56 -1.20
C ALA A 9 -14.97 1.00 -0.12
N PRO A 10 -15.26 2.07 0.64
CA PRO A 10 -14.41 2.49 1.74
C PRO A 10 -14.28 1.40 2.80
N LEU A 11 -13.15 1.41 3.52
CA LEU A 11 -12.86 0.51 4.61
C LEU A 11 -12.45 1.32 5.84
N ASP A 12 -13.27 1.25 6.88
CA ASP A 12 -12.98 1.86 8.16
C ASP A 12 -12.13 0.92 9.03
N LEU A 13 -11.04 1.44 9.58
CA LEU A 13 -10.12 0.71 10.46
C LEU A 13 -10.17 1.24 11.91
N GLY A 14 -11.13 2.10 12.25
CA GLY A 14 -11.27 2.74 13.56
C GLY A 14 -10.33 3.91 13.84
N PHE A 15 -9.13 3.94 13.25
CA PHE A 15 -8.20 5.09 13.32
C PHE A 15 -8.14 5.89 12.01
N THR A 16 -8.59 5.27 10.92
CA THR A 16 -8.52 5.84 9.58
C THR A 16 -9.51 5.16 8.66
N THR A 17 -9.96 5.86 7.63
CA THR A 17 -10.84 5.31 6.61
C THR A 17 -10.12 5.27 5.27
N LEU A 18 -9.91 4.07 4.74
CA LEU A 18 -9.31 3.86 3.43
C LEU A 18 -10.35 4.08 2.34
N LYS A 19 -9.96 4.76 1.26
CA LYS A 19 -10.86 5.08 0.13
C LYS A 19 -11.26 3.86 -0.69
N ASN A 20 -10.41 2.84 -0.71
CA ASN A 20 -10.65 1.58 -1.39
C ASN A 20 -9.96 0.45 -0.60
N ARG A 21 -10.28 -0.79 -0.95
CA ARG A 21 -9.73 -1.99 -0.32
C ARG A 21 -8.50 -2.52 -1.04
N VAL A 22 -7.83 -1.67 -1.82
CA VAL A 22 -6.59 -2.01 -2.53
C VAL A 22 -5.42 -1.58 -1.66
N LEU A 23 -4.76 -2.57 -1.08
CA LEU A 23 -3.64 -2.38 -0.17
C LEU A 23 -2.37 -2.97 -0.78
N MET A 24 -1.24 -2.31 -0.55
CA MET A 24 0.07 -2.90 -0.81
C MET A 24 0.41 -3.78 0.40
N GLY A 25 0.53 -5.09 0.18
CA GLY A 25 0.85 -6.04 1.24
C GLY A 25 2.33 -5.97 1.65
N SER A 26 2.69 -6.60 2.77
CA SER A 26 4.11 -6.74 3.15
C SER A 26 4.87 -7.48 2.04
N MET A 27 6.02 -6.94 1.63
CA MET A 27 6.89 -7.56 0.64
C MET A 27 8.20 -7.97 1.33
N HIS A 28 8.48 -9.28 1.39
CA HIS A 28 9.79 -9.76 1.78
C HIS A 28 10.62 -9.93 0.51
N THR A 29 11.62 -9.07 0.34
CA THR A 29 12.43 -8.98 -0.89
C THR A 29 13.76 -9.72 -0.79
N GLY A 30 14.17 -10.15 0.41
CA GLY A 30 15.50 -10.72 0.66
C GLY A 30 16.61 -9.67 0.58
N LEU A 31 16.24 -8.39 0.61
CA LEU A 31 17.15 -7.23 0.54
C LEU A 31 17.14 -6.44 1.85
N GLU A 32 16.44 -6.95 2.87
CA GLU A 32 16.29 -6.32 4.17
C GLU A 32 17.58 -6.40 5.00
N GLU A 33 18.34 -7.49 4.87
CA GLU A 33 19.63 -7.70 5.52
C GLU A 33 20.82 -7.10 4.76
N HIS A 34 20.60 -6.58 3.55
CA HIS A 34 21.69 -5.98 2.77
C HIS A 34 22.19 -4.70 3.45
N PRO A 35 23.52 -4.45 3.53
CA PRO A 35 24.07 -3.25 4.18
C PRO A 35 23.53 -1.95 3.55
N ASP A 36 23.27 -1.95 2.25
CA ASP A 36 22.63 -0.85 1.51
C ASP A 36 21.10 -1.02 1.34
N GLY A 37 20.46 -1.89 2.13
CA GLY A 37 19.05 -2.26 2.02
C GLY A 37 18.12 -1.08 1.73
N PRO A 38 18.15 0.01 2.53
CA PRO A 38 17.36 1.23 2.29
C PRO A 38 17.46 1.82 0.90
N SER A 39 18.66 1.84 0.33
CA SER A 39 18.90 2.40 -1.00
C SER A 39 18.36 1.50 -2.10
N VAL A 40 18.42 0.18 -1.89
CA VAL A 40 18.06 -0.86 -2.84
C VAL A 40 16.54 -1.08 -2.89
N TRP A 41 15.83 -1.06 -1.75
CA TRP A 41 14.37 -1.26 -1.75
C TRP A 41 13.57 -0.01 -2.13
N ARG A 42 14.15 1.19 -1.96
CA ARG A 42 13.49 2.49 -2.23
C ARG A 42 12.79 2.58 -3.59
N PRO A 43 13.39 2.12 -4.70
CA PRO A 43 12.74 2.13 -6.03
C PRO A 43 11.48 1.25 -6.13
N PHE A 44 11.33 0.24 -5.27
CA PHE A 44 10.17 -0.67 -5.29
C PHE A 44 9.00 -0.15 -4.45
N MET A 45 9.25 0.79 -3.54
CA MET A 45 8.16 1.40 -2.81
C MET A 45 7.34 2.29 -3.74
N PRO A 46 6.01 2.13 -3.74
CA PRO A 46 5.17 3.08 -4.44
C PRO A 46 5.42 4.46 -3.84
N SER A 47 5.83 5.43 -4.66
CA SER A 47 5.85 6.82 -4.25
C SER A 47 4.41 7.20 -3.92
N ALA A 48 4.11 7.33 -2.63
CA ALA A 48 2.76 7.56 -2.16
C ALA A 48 2.28 8.91 -2.71
N ARG A 49 1.50 8.88 -3.80
CA ARG A 49 0.59 9.97 -4.13
C ARG A 49 -0.56 9.90 -3.14
N ALA A 50 -0.30 10.37 -1.93
CA ALA A 50 -1.30 10.64 -0.90
C ALA A 50 -2.19 11.84 -1.26
N THR A 51 -2.48 12.07 -2.54
CA THR A 51 -3.31 13.16 -3.09
C THR A 51 -4.80 13.02 -2.78
N GLY A 52 -5.14 12.24 -1.75
CA GLY A 52 -6.50 12.03 -1.30
C GLY A 52 -6.71 12.21 0.20
N TRP A 53 -5.66 12.41 0.99
CA TRP A 53 -5.77 12.67 2.42
C TRP A 53 -5.72 14.19 2.65
N ARG A 54 -6.85 14.84 2.42
CA ARG A 54 -7.20 16.16 2.95
C ARG A 54 -8.55 16.06 3.61
#